data_AF-L1IUH0-F1
#
_entry.id   AF-L1IUH0-F1
#
_cell.length_a   1.000
_cell.length_b   1.000
_cell.length_c   1.000
_cell.angle_alpha   90.00
_cell.angle_beta   90.00
_cell.angle_gamma   90.00
#
_symmetry.space_group_name_H-M   'P 1'
#
loop_
_entity.id
_entity.type
_entity.pdbx_description
1 polymer ?
#
loop_
_entity_poly.entity_id
_entity_poly.type
_entity_poly.pdbx_seq_one_letter_code
_entity_poly.pdbx_strand_id
1 'polypeptide(L)'
;MSSFSSRAVNTAGAAGALVVLLALAAWQGSSSSSSAASKLAANRQQTTELSFLQTSAFVDQIYMYAGLAVDNKHETGFIAKEIRKHNYQTMVRLFTSLDDATFRAVLWDQAVHCLVWPPFVRYPGISETAKTDLRAYTAAGNNVVFLGNYVAVQFMNDVYGFQLTDDYQNGPYYRNDRNVRNTPFQYLPSRVEQASIETYAVKSRSLPPGGKSMLDTLGATVAFVIRYDLGTVCYIGYNYNTPFHADQWTRVLHCAIDM
;
A
#
# COMPACT_ATOMS: atom_id res chain seq x y z
N MET A 1 44.57 34.41 -35.91
CA MET A 1 43.89 34.09 -37.19
C MET A 1 44.75 33.07 -37.92
N SER A 2 44.09 32.07 -38.53
CA SER A 2 44.61 30.85 -39.21
C SER A 2 45.40 29.86 -38.32
N SER A 3 45.19 28.54 -38.34
CA SER A 3 44.25 27.65 -39.03
C SER A 3 44.19 26.30 -38.29
N PHE A 4 43.02 25.67 -38.31
CA PHE A 4 42.77 24.26 -37.98
C PHE A 4 43.63 23.30 -38.82
N SER A 5 44.01 22.14 -38.26
CA SER A 5 43.70 20.82 -38.86
C SER A 5 44.11 19.66 -37.93
N SER A 6 43.16 18.76 -37.74
CA SER A 6 43.23 17.46 -37.07
C SER A 6 43.64 16.32 -38.02
N ARG A 7 43.92 15.14 -37.44
CA ARG A 7 44.02 13.78 -38.05
C ARG A 7 45.40 13.44 -38.63
N ALA A 8 45.87 12.19 -38.65
CA ALA A 8 45.50 10.91 -38.05
C ALA A 8 46.63 9.92 -38.41
N VAL A 9 46.79 8.88 -37.59
CA VAL A 9 47.05 7.48 -37.98
C VAL A 9 48.15 7.23 -39.02
N ASN A 10 49.25 6.62 -38.56
CA ASN A 10 50.08 5.78 -39.41
C ASN A 10 49.63 4.32 -39.31
N THR A 11 49.43 3.77 -40.49
CA THR A 11 49.02 2.44 -40.92
C THR A 11 50.23 1.53 -41.16
N ALA A 12 50.08 0.23 -40.91
CA ALA A 12 50.69 -0.91 -41.63
C ALA A 12 50.41 -2.18 -40.81
N GLY A 13 49.89 -3.31 -41.30
CA GLY A 13 49.32 -3.78 -42.57
C GLY A 13 48.43 -4.99 -42.21
N ALA A 14 47.25 -5.18 -42.81
CA ALA A 14 47.02 -5.93 -44.06
C ALA A 14 47.56 -7.38 -44.00
N ALA A 15 46.83 -8.45 -44.35
CA ALA A 15 45.47 -8.64 -44.85
C ALA A 15 45.19 -10.15 -44.97
N GLY A 16 43.91 -10.55 -44.85
CA GLY A 16 43.25 -11.65 -45.58
C GLY A 16 43.56 -13.10 -45.20
N ALA A 17 42.64 -14.07 -45.25
CA ALA A 17 41.25 -14.07 -45.69
C ALA A 17 40.50 -15.36 -45.26
N LEU A 18 39.19 -15.20 -45.02
CA LEU A 18 38.00 -16.02 -45.32
C LEU A 18 38.08 -17.58 -45.34
N VAL A 19 37.27 -18.29 -44.52
CA VAL A 19 35.83 -18.67 -44.70
C VAL A 19 35.59 -19.79 -45.72
N VAL A 20 35.11 -20.96 -45.28
CA VAL A 20 34.18 -21.88 -46.01
C VAL A 20 33.48 -22.85 -45.02
N LEU A 21 32.14 -22.73 -44.95
CA LEU A 21 31.02 -23.70 -44.81
C LEU A 21 31.07 -24.88 -43.80
N LEU A 22 30.16 -25.01 -42.83
CA LEU A 22 28.73 -25.41 -42.88
C LEU A 22 28.43 -26.84 -43.39
N ALA A 23 28.03 -27.70 -42.44
CA ALA A 23 27.02 -28.76 -42.48
C ALA A 23 27.16 -29.94 -43.46
N LEU A 24 27.37 -31.13 -42.90
CA LEU A 24 26.76 -32.37 -43.39
C LEU A 24 26.61 -33.39 -42.24
N ALA A 25 25.36 -33.68 -41.93
CA ALA A 25 24.92 -34.73 -41.03
C ALA A 25 24.90 -36.09 -41.75
N ALA A 26 25.01 -37.14 -40.93
CA ALA A 26 24.45 -38.48 -41.13
C ALA A 26 25.12 -39.45 -42.13
N TRP A 27 25.83 -40.45 -41.58
CA TRP A 27 25.64 -41.88 -41.88
C TRP A 27 26.41 -42.71 -40.82
N GLN A 28 25.74 -43.37 -39.85
CA GLN A 28 25.25 -44.76 -39.87
C GLN A 28 26.35 -45.80 -40.19
N GLY A 29 26.62 -46.85 -39.41
CA GLY A 29 25.88 -47.41 -38.29
C GLY A 29 26.65 -48.44 -37.43
N SER A 30 26.03 -48.71 -36.28
CA SER A 30 26.04 -49.94 -35.46
C SER A 30 27.35 -50.52 -34.92
N SER A 31 27.54 -50.40 -33.59
CA SER A 31 27.34 -51.57 -32.72
C SER A 31 26.93 -51.14 -31.31
N SER A 32 25.98 -51.91 -30.78
CA SER A 32 25.18 -51.74 -29.58
C SER A 32 25.89 -52.19 -28.30
N SER A 33 25.86 -51.38 -27.24
CA SER A 33 25.08 -51.66 -26.02
C SER A 33 25.32 -50.58 -24.95
N SER A 34 24.21 -49.95 -24.59
CA SER A 34 23.92 -49.02 -23.49
C SER A 34 24.46 -49.44 -22.12
N SER A 35 24.70 -48.57 -21.13
CA SER A 35 24.80 -47.11 -21.03
C SER A 35 25.03 -46.78 -19.54
N ALA A 36 25.81 -45.73 -19.31
CA ALA A 36 25.67 -44.81 -18.18
C ALA A 36 25.89 -45.35 -16.76
N ALA A 37 27.17 -45.38 -16.36
CA ALA A 37 27.57 -44.99 -15.01
C ALA A 37 27.23 -43.51 -14.78
N SER A 38 25.97 -43.22 -14.45
CA SER A 38 25.58 -41.91 -13.92
C SER A 38 25.99 -41.84 -12.46
N LYS A 39 26.93 -40.93 -12.18
CA LYS A 39 27.34 -40.50 -10.85
C LYS A 39 26.11 -40.29 -9.96
N LEU A 40 26.02 -41.09 -8.89
CA LEU A 40 25.12 -40.85 -7.77
C LEU A 40 25.51 -39.53 -7.10
N ALA A 41 24.88 -38.45 -7.55
CA ALA A 41 24.72 -37.20 -6.83
C ALA A 41 23.22 -36.86 -6.88
N ALA A 42 22.44 -37.63 -6.14
CA ALA A 42 21.05 -37.38 -5.80
C ALA A 42 20.97 -37.54 -4.27
N ASN A 43 20.37 -36.69 -3.46
CA ASN A 43 19.30 -35.74 -3.71
C ASN A 43 19.37 -34.77 -2.51
N ARG A 44 20.00 -33.60 -2.64
CA ARG A 44 19.61 -32.47 -1.77
C ARG A 44 18.33 -31.96 -2.38
N GLN A 45 17.21 -32.53 -1.94
CA GLN A 45 15.92 -31.86 -2.10
C GLN A 45 16.06 -30.54 -1.35
N GLN A 46 16.40 -29.47 -2.08
CA GLN A 46 15.91 -28.15 -1.74
C GLN A 46 14.40 -28.30 -1.85
N THR A 47 13.77 -28.62 -0.71
CA THR A 47 12.38 -28.28 -0.50
C THR A 47 12.32 -26.78 -0.72
N THR A 48 11.90 -26.39 -1.92
CA THR A 48 11.19 -25.15 -2.14
C THR A 48 9.97 -25.22 -1.23
N GLU A 49 10.17 -24.90 0.03
CA GLU A 49 9.07 -24.52 0.89
C GLU A 49 8.45 -23.31 0.21
N LEU A 50 7.34 -23.59 -0.47
CA LEU A 50 6.45 -22.59 -1.00
C LEU A 50 6.19 -21.63 0.15
N SER A 51 6.67 -20.40 0.01
CA SER A 51 6.40 -19.24 0.87
C SER A 51 4.92 -18.82 0.84
N PHE A 52 4.02 -19.76 0.54
CA PHE A 52 2.57 -19.63 0.59
C PHE A 52 2.07 -19.65 2.04
N LEU A 53 2.86 -20.20 2.98
CA LEU A 53 2.62 -20.08 4.42
C LEU A 53 3.31 -18.84 5.01
N GLN A 54 3.32 -17.71 4.29
CA GLN A 54 3.35 -16.42 4.98
C GLN A 54 2.02 -16.32 5.73
N THR A 55 2.02 -16.79 6.99
CA THR A 55 1.25 -16.15 8.06
C THR A 55 1.24 -14.67 7.76
N SER A 56 0.04 -14.10 7.59
CA SER A 56 -0.19 -12.67 7.32
C SER A 56 0.95 -11.83 7.88
N ALA A 57 1.79 -11.29 7.00
CA ALA A 57 2.85 -10.38 7.40
C ALA A 57 2.14 -9.12 7.92
N PHE A 58 1.72 -9.16 9.18
CA PHE A 58 1.15 -8.02 9.86
C PHE A 58 2.14 -6.89 9.74
N VAL A 59 1.65 -5.68 9.54
CA VAL A 59 2.51 -4.51 9.42
C VAL A 59 3.25 -4.33 10.75
N ASP A 60 4.55 -4.63 10.75
CA ASP A 60 5.39 -4.56 11.95
C ASP A 60 5.57 -3.13 12.45
N GLN A 61 5.59 -2.15 11.54
CA GLN A 61 5.74 -0.74 11.87
C GLN A 61 4.75 0.14 11.12
N ILE A 62 4.00 0.93 11.88
CA ILE A 62 3.00 1.87 11.38
C ILE A 62 3.41 3.26 11.82
N TYR A 63 3.44 4.21 10.89
CA TYR A 63 3.56 5.61 11.25
C TYR A 63 2.19 6.23 11.40
N MET A 64 1.97 6.92 12.51
CA MET A 64 0.74 7.67 12.78
C MET A 64 1.07 9.15 12.98
N TYR A 65 0.31 10.01 12.32
CA TYR A 65 0.49 11.45 12.46
C TYR A 65 0.02 11.91 13.85
N ALA A 66 0.86 12.69 14.55
CA ALA A 66 0.63 13.22 15.89
C ALA A 66 0.97 14.72 15.99
N GLY A 67 0.83 15.45 14.87
CA GLY A 67 1.15 16.88 14.82
C GLY A 67 0.09 17.78 15.45
N LEU A 68 0.19 19.08 15.20
CA LEU A 68 -0.72 20.07 15.79
C LEU A 68 -2.17 19.97 15.27
N ALA A 69 -2.39 19.28 14.16
CA ALA A 69 -3.71 19.17 13.52
C ALA A 69 -4.60 18.05 14.09
N VAL A 70 -4.13 17.25 15.04
CA VAL A 70 -4.88 16.15 15.68
C VAL A 70 -5.00 16.35 17.19
N ASP A 71 -5.97 15.69 17.84
CA ASP A 71 -6.03 15.68 19.31
C ASP A 71 -5.03 14.67 19.88
N ASN A 72 -3.88 15.20 20.30
CA ASN A 72 -2.84 14.41 20.98
C ASN A 72 -3.18 14.06 22.43
N LYS A 73 -4.16 14.74 23.06
CA LYS A 73 -4.47 14.53 24.48
C LYS A 73 -5.31 13.28 24.72
N HIS A 74 -6.26 13.00 23.83
CA HIS A 74 -7.22 11.90 24.02
C HIS A 74 -7.21 10.90 22.86
N GLU A 75 -7.39 11.38 21.63
CA GLU A 75 -7.64 10.49 20.47
C GLU A 75 -6.39 9.74 20.01
N THR A 76 -5.25 10.43 19.89
CA THR A 76 -4.02 9.83 19.35
C THR A 76 -3.56 8.63 20.19
N GLY A 77 -3.57 8.75 21.51
CA GLY A 77 -3.20 7.65 22.41
C GLY A 77 -4.20 6.48 22.35
N PHE A 78 -5.49 6.79 22.19
CA PHE A 78 -6.54 5.78 22.07
C PHE A 78 -6.44 5.01 20.74
N ILE A 79 -6.28 5.70 19.61
CA ILE A 79 -6.09 5.08 18.29
C ILE A 79 -4.84 4.21 18.29
N ALA A 80 -3.71 4.70 18.82
CA ALA A 80 -2.49 3.89 18.94
C ALA A 80 -2.68 2.63 19.80
N LYS A 81 -3.58 2.66 20.78
CA LYS A 81 -3.95 1.49 21.59
C LYS A 81 -4.84 0.54 20.80
N GLU A 82 -5.81 1.04 20.05
CA GLU A 82 -6.69 0.21 19.20
C GLU A 82 -5.91 -0.46 18.06
N ILE A 83 -4.93 0.20 17.45
CA ILE A 83 -4.04 -0.40 16.45
C ILE A 83 -3.28 -1.60 17.04
N ARG A 84 -2.75 -1.46 18.26
CA ARG A 84 -1.99 -2.52 18.95
C ARG A 84 -2.88 -3.60 19.58
N LYS A 85 -4.18 -3.34 19.71
CA LYS A 85 -5.11 -4.30 20.26
C LYS A 85 -5.13 -5.53 19.35
N HIS A 86 -4.97 -6.72 19.92
CA HIS A 86 -4.82 -7.99 19.19
C HIS A 86 -3.55 -8.15 18.33
N ASN A 87 -2.79 -7.07 18.10
CA ASN A 87 -1.53 -7.05 17.34
C ASN A 87 -0.37 -6.47 18.19
N TYR A 88 0.09 -7.23 19.18
CA TYR A 88 1.07 -6.76 20.16
C TYR A 88 2.48 -6.52 19.60
N GLN A 89 2.80 -7.08 18.44
CA GLN A 89 4.10 -6.92 17.77
C GLN A 89 4.18 -5.62 16.96
N THR A 90 3.03 -5.06 16.56
CA THR A 90 2.97 -3.83 15.76
C THR A 90 3.46 -2.63 16.56
N MET A 91 4.50 -1.98 16.06
CA MET A 91 5.04 -0.75 16.61
C MET A 91 4.38 0.46 15.95
N VAL A 92 3.70 1.29 16.75
CA VAL A 92 3.15 2.56 16.28
C VAL A 92 4.18 3.66 16.54
N ARG A 93 4.81 4.14 15.49
CA ARG A 93 5.71 5.31 15.51
C ARG A 93 4.91 6.57 15.25
N LEU A 94 5.29 7.65 15.90
CA LEU A 94 4.63 8.94 15.75
C LEU A 94 5.53 9.90 15.00
N PHE A 95 4.93 10.71 14.12
CA PHE A 95 5.58 11.85 13.51
C PHE A 95 4.71 13.10 13.67
N THR A 96 5.33 14.24 13.94
CA THR A 96 4.61 15.46 14.35
C THR A 96 4.71 16.59 13.34
N SER A 97 5.76 16.59 12.51
CA SER A 97 6.02 17.63 11.51
C SER A 97 5.68 17.15 10.10
N LEU A 98 5.12 18.06 9.30
CA LEU A 98 4.86 17.91 7.87
C LEU A 98 5.84 18.73 7.02
N ASP A 99 6.93 19.20 7.63
CA ASP A 99 8.02 19.85 6.89
C ASP A 99 8.61 18.85 5.89
N ASP A 100 8.89 19.31 4.66
CA ASP A 100 9.28 18.46 3.52
C ASP A 100 10.37 17.44 3.86
N ALA A 101 11.42 17.85 4.56
CA ALA A 101 12.54 16.98 4.91
C ALA A 101 12.15 15.88 5.91
N THR A 102 11.45 16.27 6.99
CA THR A 102 11.03 15.34 8.05
C THR A 102 9.99 14.37 7.54
N PHE A 103 9.01 14.87 6.78
CA PHE A 103 7.95 14.04 6.25
C PHE A 103 8.47 13.06 5.19
N ARG A 104 9.37 13.51 4.31
CA ARG A 104 10.04 12.62 3.35
C ARG A 104 10.84 11.52 4.05
N ALA A 105 11.54 11.83 5.14
CA ALA A 105 12.26 10.81 5.91
C ALA A 105 11.33 9.75 6.50
N VAL A 106 10.11 10.14 6.92
CA VAL A 106 9.09 9.19 7.40
C VAL A 106 8.56 8.32 6.27
N LEU A 107 8.23 8.90 5.12
CA LEU A 107 7.66 8.16 3.99
C LEU A 107 8.63 7.15 3.38
N TRP A 108 9.94 7.44 3.37
CA TRP A 108 10.93 6.54 2.76
C TRP A 108 11.70 5.70 3.76
N ASP A 109 11.20 5.55 4.98
CA ASP A 109 11.68 4.53 5.90
C ASP A 109 11.24 3.15 5.39
N GLN A 110 12.22 2.29 5.08
CA GLN A 110 11.99 0.98 4.47
C GLN A 110 11.18 0.03 5.36
N ALA A 111 11.12 0.29 6.67
CA ALA A 111 10.35 -0.53 7.59
C ALA A 111 8.84 -0.22 7.56
N VAL A 112 8.41 0.81 6.83
CA VAL A 112 7.07 1.37 6.92
C VAL A 112 6.28 1.07 5.66
N HIS A 113 5.18 0.35 5.85
CA HIS A 113 4.25 0.03 4.77
C HIS A 113 2.86 0.63 4.97
N CYS A 114 2.56 1.16 6.17
CA CYS A 114 1.28 1.77 6.48
C CYS A 114 1.46 3.12 7.19
N LEU A 115 0.78 4.13 6.66
CA LEU A 115 0.67 5.47 7.24
C LEU A 115 -0.77 5.72 7.71
N VAL A 116 -0.95 6.13 8.96
CA VAL A 116 -2.27 6.40 9.54
C VAL A 116 -2.41 7.89 9.84
N TRP A 117 -3.50 8.48 9.37
CA TRP A 117 -3.92 9.84 9.65
C TRP A 117 -5.12 9.82 10.60
N PRO A 118 -4.93 10.22 11.88
CA PRO A 118 -6.03 10.38 12.81
C PRO A 118 -7.03 11.45 12.37
N PRO A 119 -8.22 11.51 12.99
CA PRO A 119 -9.18 12.58 12.75
C PRO A 119 -8.55 13.95 13.04
N PHE A 120 -8.78 14.90 12.13
CA PHE A 120 -8.17 16.21 12.24
C PHE A 120 -9.07 17.19 13.02
N VAL A 121 -8.53 17.87 14.03
CA VAL A 121 -9.21 19.00 14.68
C VAL A 121 -9.11 20.29 13.88
N ARG A 122 -8.16 20.36 12.94
CA ARG A 122 -7.96 21.47 11.98
C ARG A 122 -7.19 20.97 10.78
N TYR A 123 -7.27 21.69 9.66
CA TYR A 123 -6.56 21.33 8.45
C TYR A 123 -5.04 21.25 8.69
N PRO A 124 -4.37 20.12 8.40
CA PRO A 124 -2.92 20.04 8.46
C PRO A 124 -2.32 20.83 7.29
N GLY A 125 -1.57 21.89 7.57
CA GLY A 125 -0.83 22.61 6.53
C GLY A 125 0.22 21.68 5.93
N ILE A 126 0.02 21.26 4.68
CA ILE A 126 0.93 20.40 3.92
C ILE A 126 1.39 21.13 2.65
N SER A 127 2.69 21.07 2.35
CA SER A 127 3.25 21.67 1.14
C SER A 127 2.92 20.86 -0.12
N GLU A 128 2.97 21.49 -1.29
CA GLU A 128 2.79 20.78 -2.58
C GLU A 128 3.83 19.67 -2.80
N THR A 129 5.05 19.88 -2.33
CA THR A 129 6.12 18.87 -2.37
C THR A 129 5.74 17.67 -1.51
N ALA A 130 5.30 17.90 -0.28
CA ALA A 130 4.88 16.84 0.65
C ALA A 130 3.65 16.08 0.14
N LYS A 131 2.68 16.75 -0.50
CA LYS A 131 1.56 16.07 -1.19
C LYS A 131 2.06 15.14 -2.30
N THR A 132 3.07 15.59 -3.06
CA THR A 132 3.67 14.79 -4.14
C THR A 132 4.43 13.59 -3.58
N ASP A 133 5.17 13.76 -2.49
CA ASP A 133 5.84 12.66 -1.80
C ASP A 133 4.83 11.64 -1.23
N LEU A 134 3.72 12.09 -0.64
CA LEU A 134 2.68 11.20 -0.12
C LEU A 134 2.00 10.39 -1.23
N ARG A 135 1.73 11.03 -2.37
CA ARG A 135 1.21 10.32 -3.56
C ARG A 135 2.23 9.30 -4.08
N ALA A 136 3.52 9.65 -4.14
CA ALA A 136 4.57 8.74 -4.58
C ALA A 136 4.75 7.56 -3.62
N TYR A 137 4.70 7.80 -2.31
CA TYR A 137 4.72 6.78 -1.27
C TYR A 137 3.58 5.76 -1.46
N THR A 138 2.37 6.24 -1.68
CA THR A 138 1.20 5.38 -1.92
C THR A 138 1.34 4.63 -3.24
N ALA A 139 1.74 5.32 -4.31
CA ALA A 139 1.93 4.69 -5.62
C ALA A 139 3.01 3.59 -5.61
N ALA A 140 4.00 3.68 -4.72
CA ALA A 140 5.06 2.69 -4.55
C ALA A 140 4.59 1.35 -3.94
N GLY A 141 3.32 1.24 -3.54
CA GLY A 141 2.76 -0.01 -2.98
C GLY A 141 2.38 0.08 -1.51
N ASN A 142 2.57 1.24 -0.88
CA ASN A 142 2.25 1.40 0.54
C ASN A 142 0.79 1.79 0.76
N ASN A 143 0.31 1.53 1.96
CA ASN A 143 -1.05 1.79 2.39
C ASN A 143 -1.13 3.10 3.19
N VAL A 144 -2.17 3.89 2.95
CA VAL A 144 -2.47 5.11 3.69
C VAL A 144 -3.90 5.05 4.20
N VAL A 145 -4.07 5.07 5.52
CA VAL A 145 -5.36 4.98 6.21
C VAL A 145 -5.74 6.35 6.78
N PHE A 146 -6.92 6.84 6.42
CA PHE A 146 -7.52 8.06 6.95
C PHE A 146 -8.66 7.73 7.91
N LEU A 147 -8.62 8.34 9.09
CA LEU A 147 -9.68 8.25 10.10
C LEU A 147 -10.54 9.50 10.08
N GLY A 148 -11.84 9.29 10.24
CA GLY A 148 -12.81 10.10 9.55
C GLY A 148 -13.38 11.25 10.35
N ASN A 149 -13.37 12.40 9.68
CA ASN A 149 -14.29 13.52 9.84
C ASN A 149 -14.30 14.30 8.51
N TYR A 150 -15.01 15.43 8.44
CA TYR A 150 -15.04 16.28 7.25
C TYR A 150 -13.64 16.72 6.77
N VAL A 151 -12.76 17.10 7.71
CA VAL A 151 -11.42 17.62 7.39
C VAL A 151 -10.54 16.54 6.77
N ALA A 152 -10.68 15.28 7.20
CA ALA A 152 -9.98 14.15 6.59
C ALA A 152 -10.39 13.96 5.12
N VAL A 153 -11.68 14.04 4.81
CA VAL A 153 -12.19 13.94 3.43
C VAL A 153 -11.67 15.11 2.58
N GLN A 154 -11.67 16.32 3.11
CA GLN A 154 -11.12 17.50 2.43
C GLN A 154 -9.62 17.33 2.15
N PHE A 155 -8.85 16.83 3.12
CA PHE A 155 -7.42 16.58 2.97
C PHE A 155 -7.14 15.51 1.90
N MET A 156 -7.93 14.45 1.86
CA MET A 156 -7.84 13.43 0.81
C MET A 156 -8.10 14.01 -0.58
N ASN A 157 -9.12 14.87 -0.72
CA ASN A 157 -9.40 15.57 -1.97
C ASN A 157 -8.24 16.47 -2.40
N ASP A 158 -7.61 17.20 -1.47
CA ASP A 158 -6.48 18.09 -1.76
C ASP A 158 -5.20 17.31 -2.14
N VAL A 159 -4.86 16.25 -1.41
CA VAL A 159 -3.63 15.48 -1.67
C VAL A 159 -3.74 14.67 -2.95
N TYR A 160 -4.84 13.94 -3.14
CA TYR A 160 -4.98 12.96 -4.23
C TYR A 160 -5.78 13.49 -5.43
N GLY A 161 -6.36 14.68 -5.33
CA GLY A 161 -7.22 15.23 -6.39
C GLY A 161 -8.57 14.51 -6.50
N PHE A 162 -9.02 13.84 -5.44
CA PHE A 162 -10.33 13.21 -5.41
C PHE A 162 -11.45 14.25 -5.36
N GLN A 163 -12.68 13.79 -5.65
CA GLN A 163 -13.90 14.61 -5.60
C GLN A 163 -14.92 14.00 -4.63
N LEU A 164 -14.43 13.52 -3.48
CA LEU A 164 -15.26 12.91 -2.44
C LEU A 164 -16.24 13.94 -1.90
N THR A 165 -17.51 13.54 -1.83
CA THR A 165 -18.60 14.38 -1.32
C THR A 165 -19.21 13.71 -0.10
N ASP A 166 -19.49 14.48 0.93
CA ASP A 166 -20.14 13.99 2.13
C ASP A 166 -21.61 13.61 1.93
N ASP A 167 -22.04 12.61 2.69
CA ASP A 167 -23.43 12.15 2.75
C ASP A 167 -23.69 11.45 4.06
N TYR A 168 -24.13 12.21 5.06
CA TYR A 168 -24.45 11.64 6.35
C TYR A 168 -25.67 10.72 6.25
N GLN A 169 -25.49 9.46 6.63
CA GLN A 169 -26.56 8.49 6.80
C GLN A 169 -26.38 7.77 8.13
N ASN A 170 -27.48 7.65 8.87
CA ASN A 170 -27.50 6.86 10.10
C ASN A 170 -27.22 5.40 9.78
N GLY A 171 -26.46 4.74 10.66
CA GLY A 171 -26.24 3.31 10.59
C GLY A 171 -27.52 2.51 10.94
N PRO A 172 -27.43 1.18 10.94
CA PRO A 172 -26.21 0.39 10.79
C PRO A 172 -25.63 0.40 9.37
N TYR A 173 -24.36 0.02 9.26
CA TYR A 173 -23.65 -0.08 7.98
C TYR A 173 -23.46 -1.53 7.59
N TYR A 174 -23.73 -1.85 6.33
CA TYR A 174 -23.71 -3.20 5.80
C TYR A 174 -22.45 -3.45 5.00
N ARG A 175 -21.90 -4.65 5.14
CA ARG A 175 -20.75 -5.10 4.38
C ARG A 175 -21.15 -5.31 2.92
N ASN A 176 -20.40 -4.69 2.01
CA ASN A 176 -20.62 -4.86 0.60
C ASN A 176 -19.91 -6.13 0.09
N ASP A 177 -20.61 -7.27 0.16
CA ASP A 177 -20.08 -8.60 -0.15
C ASP A 177 -19.42 -8.72 -1.53
N ARG A 178 -19.83 -7.89 -2.50
CA ARG A 178 -19.22 -7.82 -3.83
C ARG A 178 -17.83 -7.19 -3.78
N ASN A 179 -17.66 -6.12 -3.01
CA ASN A 179 -16.46 -5.31 -2.98
C ASN A 179 -15.40 -5.83 -2.00
N VAL A 180 -15.82 -6.44 -0.89
CA VAL A 180 -14.92 -6.97 0.14
C VAL A 180 -14.22 -8.27 -0.26
N ARG A 181 -14.67 -8.94 -1.34
CA ARG A 181 -14.08 -10.21 -1.77
C ARG A 181 -12.57 -10.05 -2.02
N ASN A 182 -11.78 -10.97 -1.48
CA ASN A 182 -10.32 -10.98 -1.54
C ASN A 182 -9.66 -9.78 -0.85
N THR A 183 -10.33 -9.18 0.14
CA THR A 183 -9.73 -8.17 1.02
C THR A 183 -9.90 -8.59 2.48
N PRO A 184 -9.12 -8.04 3.42
CA PRO A 184 -9.31 -8.29 4.85
C PRO A 184 -10.75 -8.04 5.33
N PHE A 185 -11.48 -7.11 4.69
CA PHE A 185 -12.86 -6.76 5.03
C PHE A 185 -13.84 -7.93 4.83
N GLN A 186 -13.50 -8.98 4.08
CA GLN A 186 -14.37 -10.14 3.86
C GLN A 186 -14.68 -10.94 5.13
N TYR A 187 -13.88 -10.75 6.19
CA TYR A 187 -14.05 -11.45 7.47
C TYR A 187 -14.75 -10.60 8.53
N LEU A 188 -15.14 -9.36 8.20
CA LEU A 188 -15.97 -8.53 9.06
C LEU A 188 -17.40 -9.10 9.16
N PRO A 189 -18.13 -8.82 10.25
CA PRO A 189 -19.56 -9.12 10.29
C PRO A 189 -20.31 -8.47 9.13
N SER A 190 -21.44 -9.04 8.72
CA SER A 190 -22.28 -8.48 7.65
C SER A 190 -22.85 -7.09 7.98
N ARG A 191 -22.87 -6.73 9.26
CA ARG A 191 -23.40 -5.49 9.81
C ARG A 191 -22.46 -4.94 10.86
N VAL A 192 -22.19 -3.64 10.80
CA VAL A 192 -21.46 -2.87 11.80
C VAL A 192 -22.38 -1.79 12.35
N GLU A 193 -22.49 -1.71 13.67
CA GLU A 193 -23.31 -0.68 14.33
C GLU A 193 -22.62 0.69 14.26
N GLN A 194 -23.44 1.74 14.15
CA GLN A 194 -22.95 3.09 14.31
C GLN A 194 -22.49 3.30 15.76
N ALA A 195 -21.19 3.58 15.95
CA ALA A 195 -20.63 3.84 17.27
C ALA A 195 -20.96 5.25 17.79
N SER A 196 -21.07 6.21 16.89
CA SER A 196 -21.36 7.62 17.19
C SER A 196 -22.07 8.29 16.02
N ILE A 197 -22.88 9.32 16.32
CA ILE A 197 -23.45 10.24 15.32
C ILE A 197 -22.37 10.94 14.49
N GLU A 198 -21.12 10.92 14.95
CA GLU A 198 -19.98 11.52 14.28
C GLU A 198 -19.28 10.56 13.30
N THR A 199 -19.89 9.40 13.01
CA THR A 199 -19.42 8.53 11.93
C THR A 199 -19.63 9.24 10.59
N TYR A 200 -18.54 9.65 9.97
CA TYR A 200 -18.57 10.48 8.77
C TYR A 200 -18.59 9.61 7.52
N ALA A 201 -19.60 9.83 6.66
CA ALA A 201 -19.82 9.02 5.48
C ALA A 201 -19.69 9.85 4.19
N VAL A 202 -19.30 9.20 3.11
CA VAL A 202 -19.07 9.79 1.78
C VAL A 202 -20.05 9.19 0.78
N LYS A 203 -20.49 9.95 -0.22
CA LYS A 203 -21.31 9.43 -1.32
C LYS A 203 -20.56 8.32 -2.04
N SER A 204 -21.13 7.13 -2.12
CA SER A 204 -20.53 6.00 -2.85
C SER A 204 -20.28 6.34 -4.31
N ARG A 205 -21.14 7.18 -4.92
CA ARG A 205 -20.98 7.68 -6.28
C ARG A 205 -19.87 8.72 -6.47
N SER A 206 -19.35 9.29 -5.38
CA SER A 206 -18.23 10.25 -5.41
C SER A 206 -16.86 9.56 -5.30
N LEU A 207 -16.85 8.24 -5.06
CA LEU A 207 -15.61 7.47 -5.10
C LEU A 207 -15.01 7.52 -6.51
N PRO A 208 -13.69 7.76 -6.64
CA PRO A 208 -13.04 7.77 -7.94
C PRO A 208 -13.07 6.38 -8.59
N PRO A 209 -12.80 6.28 -9.91
CA PRO A 209 -12.67 4.99 -10.58
C PRO A 209 -11.69 4.07 -9.84
N GLY A 210 -12.10 2.83 -9.59
CA GLY A 210 -11.32 1.87 -8.79
C GLY A 210 -11.54 1.94 -7.29
N GLY A 211 -12.28 2.96 -6.79
CA GLY A 211 -12.78 3.02 -5.43
C GLY A 211 -13.84 1.95 -5.16
N LYS A 212 -13.69 1.26 -4.03
CA LYS A 212 -14.59 0.21 -3.56
C LYS A 212 -15.14 0.57 -2.20
N SER A 213 -16.47 0.71 -2.10
CA SER A 213 -17.17 0.79 -0.82
C SER A 213 -17.14 -0.57 -0.13
N MET A 214 -16.61 -0.64 1.09
CA MET A 214 -16.53 -1.85 1.91
C MET A 214 -17.69 -1.94 2.89
N LEU A 215 -18.06 -0.81 3.49
CA LEU A 215 -19.20 -0.67 4.40
C LEU A 215 -20.05 0.51 3.93
N ASP A 216 -21.33 0.27 3.64
CA ASP A 216 -22.25 1.31 3.20
C ASP A 216 -23.68 1.13 3.73
N THR A 217 -24.44 2.21 3.66
CA THR A 217 -25.89 2.22 3.86
C THR A 217 -26.51 3.30 2.98
N LEU A 218 -27.60 2.97 2.29
CA LEU A 218 -28.37 3.93 1.47
C LEU A 218 -27.55 4.79 0.48
N GLY A 219 -26.41 4.27 -0.01
CA GLY A 219 -25.53 4.98 -0.93
C GLY A 219 -24.45 5.84 -0.26
N ALA A 220 -24.41 5.92 1.06
CA ALA A 220 -23.32 6.50 1.82
C ALA A 220 -22.34 5.42 2.32
N THR A 221 -21.05 5.60 2.06
CA THR A 221 -19.98 4.69 2.46
C THR A 221 -19.23 5.24 3.66
N VAL A 222 -19.03 4.39 4.67
CA VAL A 222 -18.27 4.73 5.89
C VAL A 222 -16.92 4.05 5.94
N ALA A 223 -16.69 3.04 5.10
CA ALA A 223 -15.38 2.49 4.89
C ALA A 223 -15.21 2.16 3.42
N PHE A 224 -14.17 2.71 2.81
CA PHE A 224 -13.86 2.47 1.41
C PHE A 224 -12.36 2.36 1.20
N VAL A 225 -11.99 1.69 0.10
CA VAL A 225 -10.61 1.60 -0.35
C VAL A 225 -10.52 2.06 -1.79
N ILE A 226 -9.57 2.95 -2.06
CA ILE A 226 -9.23 3.44 -3.39
C ILE A 226 -7.87 2.86 -3.74
N ARG A 227 -7.79 2.10 -4.83
CA ARG A 227 -6.49 1.65 -5.35
C ARG A 227 -5.76 2.83 -5.97
N TYR A 228 -4.50 3.02 -5.57
CA TYR A 228 -3.65 4.09 -6.08
C TYR A 228 -2.34 3.48 -6.59
N ASP A 229 -2.33 3.14 -7.88
CA ASP A 229 -1.28 2.37 -8.54
C ASP A 229 -1.03 0.99 -7.87
N LEU A 230 0.12 0.81 -7.22
CA LEU A 230 0.45 -0.43 -6.50
C LEU A 230 -0.13 -0.45 -5.08
N GLY A 231 -0.35 0.71 -4.47
CA GLY A 231 -0.82 0.84 -3.09
C GLY A 231 -2.30 1.17 -2.96
N THR A 232 -2.67 1.56 -1.74
CA THR A 232 -4.08 1.73 -1.34
C THR A 232 -4.26 2.96 -0.47
N VAL A 233 -5.37 3.65 -0.70
CA VAL A 233 -5.88 4.71 0.18
C VAL A 233 -7.16 4.21 0.82
N CYS A 234 -7.13 4.01 2.13
CA CYS A 234 -8.24 3.53 2.91
C CYS A 234 -8.85 4.67 3.73
N TYR A 235 -10.17 4.67 3.86
CA TYR A 235 -10.89 5.62 4.72
C TYR A 235 -11.80 4.88 5.68
N ILE A 236 -11.86 5.35 6.92
CA ILE A 236 -12.78 4.87 7.95
C ILE A 236 -13.47 6.09 8.56
N GLY A 237 -14.79 6.15 8.45
CA GLY A 237 -15.62 7.25 8.90
C GLY A 237 -15.69 7.45 10.42
N TYR A 238 -15.29 6.45 11.19
CA TYR A 238 -15.30 6.52 12.65
C TYR A 238 -14.09 7.30 13.19
N ASN A 239 -14.35 8.23 14.10
CA ASN A 239 -13.35 9.12 14.69
C ASN A 239 -12.71 8.62 16.00
N TYR A 240 -13.11 7.45 16.51
CA TYR A 240 -12.52 6.85 17.71
C TYR A 240 -12.54 7.75 18.96
N ASN A 241 -13.49 8.68 19.05
CA ASN A 241 -13.61 9.58 20.19
C ASN A 241 -14.40 8.97 21.37
N THR A 242 -14.96 7.77 21.18
CA THR A 242 -15.76 7.07 22.17
C THR A 242 -15.39 5.59 22.25
N PRO A 243 -15.52 4.95 23.43
CA PRO A 243 -15.34 3.50 23.55
C PRO A 243 -16.58 2.71 23.10
N PHE A 244 -17.73 3.34 22.88
CA PHE A 244 -18.97 2.63 22.51
C PHE A 244 -18.85 1.95 21.14
N HIS A 245 -19.17 0.65 21.07
CA HIS A 245 -19.03 -0.18 19.88
C HIS A 245 -17.63 -0.17 19.23
N ALA A 246 -16.60 0.31 19.93
CA ALA A 246 -15.25 0.45 19.41
C ALA A 246 -14.70 -0.89 18.90
N ASP A 247 -15.04 -2.02 19.54
CA ASP A 247 -14.55 -3.35 19.14
C ASP A 247 -14.83 -3.71 17.67
N GLN A 248 -16.02 -3.35 17.14
CA GLN A 248 -16.34 -3.61 15.73
C GLN A 248 -15.51 -2.72 14.81
N TRP A 249 -15.36 -1.43 15.17
CA TRP A 249 -14.58 -0.47 14.41
C TRP A 249 -13.08 -0.72 14.48
N THR A 250 -12.56 -1.24 15.59
CA THR A 250 -11.17 -1.70 15.70
C THR A 250 -10.87 -2.80 14.70
N ARG A 251 -11.81 -3.73 14.47
CA ARG A 251 -11.66 -4.74 13.41
C ARG A 251 -11.65 -4.09 12.02
N VAL A 252 -12.47 -3.07 11.80
CA VAL A 252 -12.47 -2.29 10.55
C VAL A 252 -11.11 -1.59 10.36
N LEU A 253 -10.53 -1.03 11.42
CA LEU A 253 -9.19 -0.44 11.40
C LEU A 253 -8.11 -1.44 11.03
N HIS A 254 -8.11 -2.62 11.66
CA HIS A 254 -7.15 -3.66 11.33
C HIS A 254 -7.30 -4.11 9.88
N CYS A 255 -8.53 -4.30 9.39
CA CYS A 255 -8.77 -4.61 7.98
C CYS A 255 -8.24 -3.53 7.04
N ALA A 256 -8.35 -2.25 7.41
CA ALA A 256 -7.81 -1.15 6.60
C ALA A 256 -6.29 -1.08 6.63
N ILE A 257 -5.64 -1.42 7.75
CA ILE A 257 -4.18 -1.44 7.89
C ILE A 257 -3.56 -2.59 7.08
N ASP A 258 -4.23 -3.75 7.07
CA ASP A 258 -3.77 -4.98 6.39
C ASP A 258 -4.09 -5.01 4.87
N MET A 259 -4.52 -3.88 4.28
CA MET A 259 -4.88 -3.76 2.85
C MET A 259 -3.69 -3.79 1.90
#